data_AF-K8XC73-F1
#
_entry.id   AF-K8XC73-F1
#
_cell.length_a   1.000
_cell.length_b   1.000
_cell.length_c   1.000
_cell.angle_alpha   90.00
_cell.angle_beta   90.00
_cell.angle_gamma   90.00
#
_symmetry.space_group_name_H-M   'P 1'
#
loop_
_entity.id
_entity.type
_entity.pdbx_description
1 polymer ?
#
loop_
_entity_poly.entity_id
_entity_poly.type
_entity_poly.pdbx_seq_one_letter_code
_entity_poly.pdbx_strand_id
1 'polypeptide(L)'
;MLNCIVGISATEVGDLQRSDVTYDGNIVTVGAGHAVELHPLEDDPQCCPVAIYLRWARLPAFFDRYPSNRVLARSLASAHEIADDTVESYGKLPGLREGQDGPLLPSFDQWGHFAAQRRDRRGVSGKSVTTIVTAHLTGAASASHTRSDPKDRPAEVEVEQEVSSPWVYGSENGVDCASLGAETLTEQYEAAIARKYADVRALGDLAEAFEDIDRKADAILSRTEELLAQMGMA
;
A
#
# COMPACT_ATOMS: atom_id res chain seq x y z
N MET A 1 20.28 5.75 -2.57
CA MET A 1 20.56 6.30 -3.90
C MET A 1 20.66 7.82 -3.86
N LEU A 2 19.58 8.58 -3.64
CA LEU A 2 19.63 10.06 -3.60
C LEU A 2 20.65 10.61 -2.60
N ASN A 3 20.72 10.06 -1.38
CA ASN A 3 21.72 10.48 -0.40
C ASN A 3 23.15 10.05 -0.77
N CYS A 4 23.32 8.83 -1.29
CA CYS A 4 24.66 8.24 -1.50
C CYS A 4 25.31 8.63 -2.83
N ILE A 5 24.53 8.84 -3.90
CA ILE A 5 25.04 9.11 -5.26
C ILE A 5 25.02 10.61 -5.54
N VAL A 6 23.97 11.30 -5.10
CA VAL A 6 23.73 12.70 -5.44
C VAL A 6 24.11 13.64 -4.31
N GLY A 7 24.19 13.14 -3.07
CA GLY A 7 24.53 13.95 -1.89
C GLY A 7 23.37 14.78 -1.34
N ILE A 8 22.11 14.49 -1.73
CA ILE A 8 20.94 15.11 -1.11
C ILE A 8 20.81 14.58 0.32
N SER A 9 20.76 15.46 1.31
CA SER A 9 20.74 15.00 2.70
C SER A 9 19.51 14.13 2.99
N ALA A 10 19.64 13.17 3.90
CA ALA A 10 18.53 12.30 4.30
C ALA A 10 17.31 13.09 4.82
N THR A 11 17.53 14.28 5.39
CA THR A 11 16.46 15.21 5.79
C THR A 11 15.72 15.77 4.60
N GLU A 12 16.44 16.29 3.60
CA GLU A 12 15.83 16.84 2.38
C GLU A 12 15.10 15.76 1.59
N VAL A 13 15.64 14.54 1.52
CA VAL A 13 14.96 13.40 0.87
C VAL A 13 13.59 13.09 1.51
N GLY A 14 13.44 13.29 2.83
CA GLY A 14 12.17 13.07 3.53
C GLY A 14 11.11 14.14 3.24
N ASP A 15 11.53 15.33 2.82
CA ASP A 15 10.64 16.47 2.54
C ASP A 15 10.18 16.53 1.07
N LEU A 16 10.87 15.81 0.17
CA LEU A 16 10.51 15.72 -1.25
C LEU A 16 9.09 15.22 -1.44
N GLN A 17 8.36 15.86 -2.35
CA GLN A 17 7.08 15.42 -2.87
C GLN A 17 7.26 14.60 -4.14
N ARG A 18 6.21 13.87 -4.54
CA ARG A 18 6.20 13.12 -5.80
C ARG A 18 6.31 14.04 -7.00
N SER A 19 5.70 15.23 -6.95
CA SER A 19 5.80 16.26 -7.98
C SER A 19 7.19 16.87 -8.13
N ASP A 20 8.03 16.78 -7.10
CA ASP A 20 9.41 17.28 -7.15
C ASP A 20 10.33 16.38 -7.98
N VAL A 21 9.90 15.17 -8.35
CA VAL A 21 10.70 14.25 -9.16
C VAL A 21 9.98 13.98 -10.48
N THR A 22 10.64 14.31 -11.59
CA THR A 22 10.08 14.14 -12.93
C THR A 22 10.89 13.13 -13.74
N TYR A 23 10.21 12.41 -14.62
CA TYR A 23 10.84 11.47 -15.54
C TYR A 23 10.42 11.80 -16.97
N ASP A 24 11.38 12.06 -17.85
CA ASP A 24 11.15 12.48 -19.24
C ASP A 24 11.06 11.30 -20.23
N GLY A 25 11.29 10.07 -19.76
CA GLY A 25 11.39 8.87 -20.60
C GLY A 25 12.80 8.31 -20.71
N ASN A 26 13.80 9.00 -20.15
CA ASN A 26 15.18 8.53 -20.10
C ASN A 26 15.86 8.90 -18.77
N ILE A 27 15.72 10.15 -18.33
CA ILE A 27 16.41 10.72 -17.18
C ILE A 27 15.39 11.03 -16.08
N VAL A 28 15.79 10.78 -14.83
CA VAL A 28 15.03 11.24 -13.66
C VAL A 28 15.63 12.55 -13.17
N THR A 29 14.83 13.60 -13.13
CA THR A 29 15.23 14.90 -12.60
C THR A 29 14.63 15.11 -11.22
N VAL A 30 15.47 15.45 -10.24
CA VAL A 30 15.03 15.86 -8.90
C VAL A 30 15.05 17.38 -8.82
N GLY A 31 13.86 17.96 -8.71
CA GLY A 31 13.59 19.37 -8.51
C GLY A 31 13.79 19.82 -7.06
N ALA A 32 12.87 20.62 -6.53
CA ALA A 32 12.92 21.18 -5.18
C ALA A 32 14.21 21.98 -4.85
N GLY A 33 14.87 22.56 -5.85
CA GLY A 33 16.10 23.33 -5.67
C GLY A 33 17.41 22.52 -5.72
N HIS A 34 17.33 21.20 -5.94
CA HIS A 34 18.53 20.37 -6.11
C HIS A 34 19.01 20.30 -7.56
N ALA A 35 18.09 20.35 -8.55
CA ALA A 35 18.38 20.34 -9.99
C ALA A 35 19.35 19.21 -10.40
N VAL A 36 19.08 18.01 -9.90
CA VAL A 36 19.92 16.83 -10.12
C VAL A 36 19.33 15.99 -11.23
N GLU A 37 20.18 15.55 -12.14
CA GLU A 37 19.85 14.57 -13.18
C GLU A 37 20.42 13.19 -12.85
N LEU A 38 19.58 12.17 -12.93
CA LEU A 38 19.92 10.77 -12.75
C LEU A 38 19.78 10.05 -14.09
N HIS A 39 20.90 9.54 -14.58
CA HIS A 39 20.96 8.77 -15.82
C HIS A 39 20.81 7.26 -15.55
N PRO A 40 20.24 6.51 -16.51
CA PRO A 40 20.21 5.06 -16.41
C PRO A 40 21.64 4.51 -16.44
N LEU A 41 21.94 3.54 -15.57
CA LEU A 41 23.16 2.73 -15.67
C LEU A 41 22.82 1.45 -16.43
N GLU A 42 23.68 1.08 -17.38
CA GLU A 42 23.50 -0.11 -18.24
C GLU A 42 23.89 -1.42 -17.55
N ASP A 43 24.74 -1.35 -16.51
CA ASP A 43 25.43 -2.53 -15.98
C ASP A 43 24.60 -3.39 -15.02
N ASP A 44 23.69 -2.79 -14.24
CA ASP A 44 22.89 -3.51 -13.24
C ASP A 44 21.54 -2.81 -12.94
N PRO A 45 20.40 -3.45 -13.25
CA PRO A 45 19.07 -2.91 -12.93
C PRO A 45 18.80 -2.79 -11.43
N GLN A 46 19.47 -3.55 -10.56
CA GLN A 46 19.32 -3.45 -9.11
C GLN A 46 19.94 -2.16 -8.56
N CYS A 47 21.06 -1.72 -9.14
CA CYS A 47 21.76 -0.49 -8.74
C CYS A 47 21.39 0.74 -9.60
N CYS A 48 20.74 0.55 -10.75
CA CYS A 48 20.36 1.66 -11.64
C CYS A 48 19.38 2.64 -10.95
N PRO A 49 19.75 3.93 -10.80
CA PRO A 49 18.95 4.90 -10.06
C PRO A 49 17.60 5.18 -10.74
N VAL A 50 17.58 5.21 -12.07
CA VAL A 50 16.33 5.38 -12.84
C VAL A 50 15.43 4.17 -12.65
N ALA A 51 15.95 2.94 -12.75
CA ALA A 51 15.18 1.72 -12.53
C ALA A 51 14.61 1.64 -11.11
N ILE A 52 15.42 1.96 -10.09
CA ILE A 52 14.97 2.04 -8.69
C ILE A 52 13.83 3.04 -8.54
N TYR A 53 13.99 4.26 -9.09
CA TYR A 53 12.95 5.28 -9.03
C TYR A 53 11.67 4.85 -9.75
N LEU A 54 11.75 4.28 -10.95
CA LEU A 54 10.58 3.85 -11.71
C LEU A 54 9.81 2.74 -10.99
N ARG A 55 10.51 1.74 -10.45
CA ARG A 55 9.89 0.68 -9.63
C ARG A 55 9.21 1.26 -8.40
N TRP A 56 9.88 2.19 -7.71
CA TRP A 56 9.31 2.89 -6.59
C TRP A 56 8.06 3.67 -6.99
N ALA A 57 8.12 4.51 -8.02
CA ALA A 57 7.03 5.40 -8.44
C ALA A 57 5.79 4.65 -8.96
N ARG A 58 5.95 3.42 -9.48
CA ARG A 58 4.83 2.54 -9.83
C ARG A 58 4.02 2.11 -8.61
N LEU A 59 4.65 1.95 -7.45
CA LEU A 59 3.96 1.52 -6.23
C LEU A 59 2.90 2.54 -5.76
N PRO A 60 3.21 3.83 -5.52
CA PRO A 60 2.20 4.80 -5.14
C PRO A 60 1.23 5.06 -6.29
N ALA A 61 1.66 5.03 -7.57
CA ALA A 61 0.73 5.13 -8.71
C ALA A 61 -0.28 3.96 -8.78
N PHE A 62 0.12 2.77 -8.33
CA PHE A 62 -0.79 1.62 -8.18
C PHE A 62 -1.79 1.87 -7.04
N PHE A 63 -1.31 2.32 -5.89
CA PHE A 63 -2.16 2.63 -4.73
C PHE A 63 -3.16 3.76 -4.98
N ASP A 64 -2.75 4.77 -5.74
CA ASP A 64 -3.58 5.86 -6.23
C ASP A 64 -4.81 5.37 -7.01
N ARG A 65 -4.70 4.20 -7.65
CA ARG A 65 -5.79 3.53 -8.38
C ARG A 65 -6.50 2.48 -7.54
N TYR A 66 -5.76 1.75 -6.69
CA TYR A 66 -6.25 0.66 -5.87
C TYR A 66 -5.75 0.82 -4.43
N PRO A 67 -6.47 1.57 -3.56
CA PRO A 67 -6.06 1.82 -2.17
C PRO A 67 -6.34 0.60 -1.29
N SER A 68 -5.76 -0.56 -1.63
CA SER A 68 -5.94 -1.82 -0.94
C SER A 68 -4.65 -2.62 -0.91
N ASN A 69 -4.14 -2.88 0.30
CA ASN A 69 -2.98 -3.73 0.51
C ASN A 69 -3.22 -5.17 0.00
N ARG A 70 -4.47 -5.65 -0.03
CA ARG A 70 -4.80 -6.98 -0.57
C ARG A 70 -4.59 -7.06 -2.07
N VAL A 71 -4.98 -6.01 -2.80
CA VAL A 71 -4.82 -5.94 -4.25
C VAL A 71 -3.35 -5.80 -4.61
N LEU A 72 -2.60 -4.99 -3.84
CA LEU A 72 -1.15 -4.92 -3.98
C LEU A 72 -0.48 -6.28 -3.71
N ALA A 73 -0.81 -6.94 -2.60
CA ALA A 73 -0.21 -8.21 -2.23
C ALA A 73 -0.41 -9.28 -3.31
N ARG A 74 -1.60 -9.31 -3.92
CA ARG A 74 -1.90 -10.20 -5.06
C ARG A 74 -1.03 -9.84 -6.27
N SER A 75 -0.92 -8.55 -6.61
CA SER A 75 -0.09 -8.10 -7.73
C SER A 75 1.39 -8.41 -7.54
N LEU A 76 1.90 -8.26 -6.31
CA LEU A 76 3.29 -8.59 -5.97
C LEU A 76 3.52 -10.11 -5.93
N ALA A 77 2.52 -10.92 -5.57
CA ALA A 77 2.63 -12.37 -5.60
C ALA A 77 2.78 -12.92 -7.03
N SER A 78 2.22 -12.23 -8.02
CA SER A 78 2.39 -12.57 -9.44
C SER A 78 3.57 -11.86 -10.11
N ALA A 79 4.30 -11.00 -9.39
CA ALA A 79 5.44 -10.28 -9.95
C ALA A 79 6.68 -11.20 -10.02
N HIS A 80 7.46 -11.04 -11.08
CA HIS A 80 8.74 -11.75 -11.23
C HIS A 80 9.80 -11.11 -10.31
N GLU A 81 10.68 -11.94 -9.76
CA GLU A 81 11.82 -11.48 -8.99
C GLU A 81 12.82 -10.72 -9.89
N ILE A 82 13.51 -9.74 -9.32
CA ILE A 82 14.53 -8.95 -10.03
C ILE A 82 15.85 -9.73 -9.96
N ALA A 83 16.11 -10.54 -10.98
CA ALA A 83 17.40 -11.17 -11.24
C ALA A 83 18.33 -10.28 -12.09
N ASP A 84 19.61 -10.65 -12.19
CA ASP A 84 20.63 -9.91 -12.96
C ASP A 84 20.29 -9.77 -14.45
N ASP A 85 19.49 -10.69 -15.00
CA ASP A 85 19.02 -10.69 -16.39
C ASP A 85 17.69 -9.94 -16.59
N THR A 86 17.15 -9.32 -15.53
CA THR A 86 15.87 -8.61 -15.58
C THR A 86 15.98 -7.40 -16.49
N VAL A 87 15.23 -7.43 -17.59
CA VAL A 87 15.08 -6.27 -18.48
C VAL A 87 14.10 -5.29 -17.84
N GLU A 88 14.63 -4.19 -17.32
CA GLU A 88 13.80 -3.13 -16.74
C GLU A 88 13.02 -2.40 -17.84
N SER A 89 11.71 -2.29 -17.62
CA SER A 89 10.88 -1.45 -18.47
C SER A 89 11.08 0.01 -18.07
N TYR A 90 11.69 0.80 -18.97
CA TYR A 90 11.79 2.26 -18.85
C TYR A 90 10.55 2.99 -19.39
N GLY A 91 9.42 2.27 -19.49
CA GLY A 91 8.15 2.82 -19.94
C GLY A 91 7.67 3.98 -19.06
N LYS A 92 6.92 4.91 -19.67
CA LYS A 92 6.39 6.10 -18.99
C LYS A 92 5.59 5.72 -17.75
N LEU A 93 5.79 6.47 -16.68
CA LEU A 93 4.97 6.35 -15.48
C LEU A 93 3.57 6.89 -15.77
N PRO A 94 2.52 6.32 -15.14
CA PRO A 94 1.22 6.97 -15.08
C PRO A 94 1.39 8.39 -14.54
N GLY A 95 0.76 9.37 -15.19
CA GLY A 95 0.78 10.74 -14.71
C GLY A 95 0.21 10.84 -13.30
N LEU A 96 0.76 11.76 -12.50
CA LEU A 96 0.23 12.06 -11.18
C LEU A 96 -1.21 12.55 -11.32
N ARG A 97 -2.13 11.92 -10.59
CA ARG A 97 -3.54 12.31 -10.62
C ARG A 97 -3.76 13.60 -9.85
N GLU A 98 -4.73 14.39 -10.30
CA GLU A 98 -5.09 15.64 -9.64
C GLU A 98 -5.45 15.40 -8.17
N GLY A 99 -4.84 16.19 -7.28
CA GLY A 99 -5.03 16.05 -5.82
C GLY A 99 -4.33 14.87 -5.15
N GLN A 100 -3.56 14.06 -5.88
CA GLN A 100 -2.79 12.93 -5.33
C GLN A 100 -1.28 13.21 -5.23
N ASP A 101 -0.89 14.47 -5.27
CA ASP A 101 0.45 14.87 -4.89
C ASP A 101 0.66 14.69 -3.38
N GLY A 102 1.76 14.04 -3.05
CA GLY A 102 2.08 13.63 -1.69
C GLY A 102 3.57 13.31 -1.55
N PRO A 103 4.01 12.93 -0.35
CA PRO A 103 5.43 12.74 -0.08
C PRO A 103 6.03 11.65 -0.96
N LEU A 104 7.26 11.86 -1.42
CA LEU A 104 8.03 10.89 -2.20
C LEU A 104 8.23 9.60 -1.41
N LEU A 105 8.46 9.72 -0.11
CA LEU A 105 8.55 8.62 0.85
C LEU A 105 7.39 8.72 1.85
N PRO A 106 6.22 8.12 1.58
CA PRO A 106 5.10 8.15 2.50
C PRO A 106 5.41 7.30 3.74
N SER A 107 4.93 7.76 4.90
CA SER A 107 4.93 6.94 6.10
C SER A 107 3.85 5.86 6.03
N PHE A 108 4.11 4.71 6.64
CA PHE A 108 3.17 3.61 6.74
C PHE A 108 2.61 3.50 8.15
N ASP A 109 1.33 3.17 8.28
CA ASP A 109 0.76 2.76 9.56
C ASP A 109 1.18 1.32 9.92
N GLN A 110 0.81 0.87 11.13
CA GLN A 110 1.14 -0.47 11.61
C GLN A 110 0.49 -1.60 10.79
N TRP A 111 -0.46 -1.29 9.90
CA TRP A 111 -1.14 -2.23 9.01
C TRP A 111 -0.63 -2.13 7.56
N GLY A 112 0.41 -1.33 7.32
CA GLY A 112 1.06 -1.14 6.03
C GLY A 112 0.30 -0.22 5.06
N HIS A 113 -0.69 0.55 5.50
CA HIS A 113 -1.33 1.56 4.65
C HIS A 113 -0.54 2.87 4.68
N PHE A 114 -0.56 3.62 3.58
CA PHE A 114 0.01 4.97 3.55
C PHE A 114 -0.77 5.89 4.49
N ALA A 115 -0.10 6.36 5.55
CA ALA A 115 -0.71 7.28 6.50
C ALA A 115 -1.00 8.66 5.87
N ALA A 116 -0.28 9.00 4.79
CA ALA A 116 -0.23 10.34 4.20
C ALA A 116 -1.43 10.72 3.30
N GLN A 117 -2.26 9.77 2.86
CA GLN A 117 -3.30 10.09 1.86
C GLN A 117 -4.50 10.90 2.41
N ARG A 118 -4.64 11.09 3.73
CA ARG A 118 -5.87 11.69 4.30
C ARG A 118 -5.72 12.85 5.28
N ARG A 119 -4.53 13.12 5.85
CA ARG A 119 -4.39 14.20 6.86
C ARG A 119 -3.04 14.89 6.97
N ASP A 120 -1.94 14.22 6.63
CA ASP A 120 -0.60 14.77 6.79
C ASP A 120 0.20 14.55 5.50
N ARG A 121 0.60 15.64 4.84
CA ARG A 121 1.45 15.60 3.64
C ARG A 121 2.91 15.31 3.97
N ARG A 122 3.24 15.15 5.25
CA ARG A 122 4.59 14.80 5.69
C ARG A 122 4.88 13.33 5.38
N GLY A 123 6.01 13.11 4.72
CA GLY A 123 6.56 11.78 4.49
C GLY A 123 7.24 11.22 5.73
N VAL A 124 8.06 10.21 5.51
CA VAL A 124 8.98 9.67 6.50
C VAL A 124 9.91 10.80 6.97
N SER A 125 10.01 10.98 8.29
CA SER A 125 10.84 12.06 8.85
C SER A 125 12.31 11.90 8.44
N GLY A 126 13.01 13.02 8.25
CA GLY A 126 14.45 13.00 7.94
C GLY A 126 15.31 12.19 8.92
N LYS A 127 14.92 12.16 10.20
CA LYS A 127 15.57 11.31 11.22
C LYS A 127 15.38 9.83 10.89
N SER A 128 14.16 9.41 10.54
CA SER A 128 13.86 8.04 10.15
C SER A 128 14.59 7.64 8.86
N VAL A 129 14.65 8.54 7.85
CA VAL A 129 15.44 8.31 6.64
C VAL A 129 16.92 8.13 6.99
N THR A 130 17.46 8.97 7.88
CA THR A 130 18.86 8.85 8.35
C THR A 130 19.08 7.50 9.02
N THR A 131 18.20 7.09 9.94
CA THR A 131 18.28 5.78 10.61
C THR A 131 18.29 4.63 9.60
N ILE A 132 17.37 4.63 8.62
CA ILE A 132 17.28 3.61 7.57
C ILE A 132 18.58 3.58 6.76
N VAL A 133 19.04 4.73 6.27
CA VAL A 133 20.27 4.81 5.49
C VAL A 133 21.47 4.33 6.29
N THR A 134 21.62 4.78 7.54
CA THR A 134 22.73 4.33 8.41
C THR A 134 22.67 2.83 8.65
N ALA A 135 21.50 2.25 8.92
CA ALA A 135 21.35 0.81 9.11
C ALA A 135 21.76 0.03 7.86
N HIS A 136 21.39 0.49 6.66
CA HIS A 136 21.83 -0.15 5.41
C HIS A 136 23.33 0.01 5.18
N LEU A 137 23.91 1.19 5.43
CA LEU A 137 25.34 1.43 5.27
C LEU A 137 26.20 0.65 6.26
N THR A 138 25.70 0.41 7.48
CA THR A 138 26.42 -0.36 8.51
C THR A 138 26.10 -1.85 8.50
N GLY A 139 25.28 -2.33 7.54
CA GLY A 139 24.84 -3.73 7.48
C GLY A 139 23.94 -4.16 8.66
N ALA A 140 23.41 -3.21 9.44
CA ALA A 140 22.51 -3.44 10.56
C ALA A 140 21.03 -3.51 10.13
N ALA A 141 20.73 -3.19 8.88
CA ALA A 141 19.40 -3.38 8.31
C ALA A 141 19.07 -4.88 8.29
N SER A 142 18.08 -5.28 9.09
CA SER A 142 17.61 -6.66 9.12
C SER A 142 16.96 -7.02 7.79
N ALA A 143 17.47 -8.05 7.12
CA ALA A 143 16.79 -8.68 5.98
C ALA A 143 15.52 -9.45 6.40
N SER A 144 15.25 -9.55 7.71
CA SER A 144 14.10 -10.26 8.27
C SER A 144 12.86 -9.36 8.32
N HIS A 145 12.40 -8.93 7.15
CA HIS A 145 10.97 -8.87 6.93
C HIS A 145 10.58 -10.20 6.30
N THR A 146 10.59 -11.25 7.15
CA THR A 146 10.13 -12.56 6.74
C THR A 146 8.68 -12.37 6.31
N ARG A 147 8.44 -12.38 5.00
CA ARG A 147 7.11 -12.40 4.41
C ARG A 147 6.37 -13.51 5.13
N SER A 148 5.40 -13.18 5.98
CA SER A 148 4.55 -14.18 6.59
C SER A 148 3.97 -14.98 5.43
N ASP A 149 4.38 -16.23 5.31
CA ASP A 149 3.92 -17.10 4.24
C ASP A 149 2.39 -17.13 4.36
N PRO A 150 1.62 -16.81 3.31
CA PRO A 150 0.16 -16.88 3.38
C PRO A 150 -0.38 -18.26 3.84
N LYS A 151 0.49 -19.28 3.87
CA LYS A 151 0.21 -20.63 4.34
C LYS A 151 0.08 -20.78 5.86
N ASP A 152 0.59 -19.85 6.67
CA ASP A 152 0.47 -19.87 8.14
C ASP A 152 -0.85 -19.28 8.63
N ARG A 153 -1.94 -19.64 7.95
CA ARG A 153 -3.30 -19.37 8.43
C ARG A 153 -3.68 -20.52 9.37
N PRO A 154 -3.99 -20.27 10.67
CA PRO A 154 -4.54 -21.31 11.52
C PRO A 154 -5.81 -21.90 10.90
N ALA A 155 -5.93 -23.22 11.05
CA ALA A 155 -6.84 -24.11 10.35
C ALA A 155 -8.32 -23.70 10.39
N GLU A 156 -8.99 -24.04 9.28
CA GLU A 156 -10.43 -24.29 9.10
C GLU A 156 -11.44 -23.26 9.64
N VAL A 157 -11.80 -22.32 8.77
CA VAL A 157 -13.21 -22.00 8.58
C VAL A 157 -13.54 -22.49 7.18
N GLU A 158 -14.40 -23.51 7.08
CA GLU A 158 -14.91 -24.05 5.82
C GLU A 158 -15.51 -22.90 4.99
N VAL A 159 -14.79 -22.49 3.95
CA VAL A 159 -15.35 -21.63 2.90
C VAL A 159 -15.76 -22.58 1.78
N GLU A 160 -17.07 -22.73 1.64
CA GLU A 160 -17.69 -23.48 0.56
C GLU A 160 -17.09 -23.08 -0.79
N GLN A 161 -16.80 -24.12 -1.56
CA GLN A 161 -16.16 -24.15 -2.87
C GLN A 161 -16.62 -23.00 -3.78
N GLU A 162 -15.77 -21.98 -3.97
CA GLU A 162 -15.98 -20.95 -4.99
C GLU A 162 -15.95 -21.63 -6.37
N VAL A 163 -17.14 -21.75 -6.97
CA VAL A 163 -17.33 -22.08 -8.38
C VAL A 163 -16.58 -21.05 -9.21
N SER A 164 -15.62 -21.53 -9.98
CA SER A 164 -14.82 -20.76 -10.94
C SER A 164 -15.74 -20.03 -11.92
N SER A 165 -15.86 -18.70 -11.78
CA SER A 165 -16.47 -17.83 -12.77
C SER A 165 -15.36 -17.06 -13.51
N PRO A 166 -15.25 -17.19 -14.85
CA PRO A 166 -14.26 -16.45 -15.63
C PRO A 166 -14.63 -14.96 -15.71
N TRP A 167 -14.08 -14.15 -14.80
CA TRP A 167 -14.09 -12.70 -14.98
C TRP A 167 -13.06 -12.32 -16.05
N VAL A 168 -13.54 -12.08 -17.26
CA VAL A 168 -12.75 -11.54 -18.38
C VAL A 168 -12.24 -10.14 -18.01
N TYR A 169 -10.92 -10.03 -17.88
CA TYR A 169 -10.19 -8.77 -17.77
C TYR A 169 -10.40 -7.94 -19.04
N GLY A 170 -10.95 -6.73 -18.90
CA GLY A 170 -11.03 -5.76 -19.98
C GLY A 170 -9.63 -5.29 -20.39
N SER A 171 -9.14 -5.85 -21.49
CA SER A 171 -8.06 -5.31 -22.31
C SER A 171 -8.61 -4.14 -23.14
N GLU A 172 -7.88 -3.03 -23.19
CA GLU A 172 -8.16 -1.92 -24.10
C GLU A 172 -7.89 -2.37 -25.54
N ASN A 173 -8.85 -3.08 -26.14
CA ASN A 173 -8.98 -3.30 -27.58
C ASN A 173 -10.47 -3.52 -27.84
N GLY A 174 -11.10 -2.59 -28.56
CA GLY A 174 -12.45 -2.68 -29.15
C GLY A 174 -13.47 -3.54 -28.38
N VAL A 175 -14.22 -2.93 -27.47
CA VAL A 175 -15.35 -3.60 -26.82
C VAL A 175 -16.43 -3.85 -27.86
N ASP A 176 -16.45 -5.05 -28.44
CA ASP A 176 -17.72 -5.65 -28.84
C ASP A 176 -18.50 -5.87 -27.54
N CYS A 177 -19.47 -4.99 -27.30
CA CYS A 177 -20.47 -5.20 -26.27
C CYS A 177 -21.23 -6.48 -26.63
N ALA A 178 -20.74 -7.64 -26.17
CA ALA A 178 -21.55 -8.84 -26.08
C ALA A 178 -22.72 -8.49 -25.17
N SER A 179 -23.87 -8.21 -25.78
CA SER A 179 -25.14 -8.00 -25.10
C SER A 179 -25.46 -9.26 -24.32
N LEU A 180 -25.03 -9.31 -23.05
CA LEU A 180 -25.48 -10.32 -22.10
C LEU A 180 -27.01 -10.31 -22.12
N GLY A 181 -27.62 -11.47 -22.33
CA GLY A 181 -29.08 -11.57 -22.38
C GLY A 181 -29.68 -10.98 -21.10
N ALA A 182 -30.77 -10.23 -21.22
CA ALA A 182 -31.39 -9.50 -20.10
C ALA A 182 -31.64 -10.39 -18.87
N GLU A 183 -31.91 -11.68 -19.08
CA GLU A 183 -32.07 -12.68 -18.02
C GLU A 183 -30.77 -12.94 -17.25
N THR A 184 -29.64 -13.15 -17.93
CA THR A 184 -28.34 -13.36 -17.27
C THR A 184 -27.86 -12.15 -16.46
N LEU A 185 -28.18 -10.94 -16.92
CA LEU A 185 -27.87 -9.70 -16.19
C LEU A 185 -28.75 -9.53 -14.95
N THR A 186 -30.01 -9.95 -15.04
CA THR A 186 -30.96 -9.94 -13.91
C THR A 186 -30.52 -10.94 -12.83
N GLU A 187 -30.12 -12.15 -13.23
CA GLU A 187 -29.62 -13.17 -12.30
C GLU A 187 -28.34 -12.74 -11.57
N GLN A 188 -27.38 -12.13 -12.28
CA GLN A 188 -26.17 -11.59 -11.66
C GLN A 188 -26.47 -10.43 -10.71
N TYR A 189 -27.43 -9.58 -11.06
CA TYR A 189 -27.85 -8.46 -10.23
C TYR A 189 -28.52 -8.94 -8.93
N GLU A 190 -29.45 -9.90 -9.02
CA GLU A 190 -30.08 -10.53 -7.85
C GLU A 190 -29.07 -11.24 -6.95
N ALA A 191 -28.10 -11.97 -7.54
CA ALA A 191 -27.03 -12.61 -6.78
C ALA A 191 -26.13 -11.59 -6.04
N ALA A 192 -25.82 -10.46 -6.68
CA ALA A 192 -25.05 -9.38 -6.05
C ALA A 192 -25.82 -8.72 -4.90
N ILE A 193 -27.13 -8.51 -5.06
CA ILE A 193 -28.02 -8.01 -4.01
C ILE A 193 -28.05 -8.98 -2.82
N ALA A 194 -28.23 -10.27 -3.09
CA ALA A 194 -28.26 -11.29 -2.05
C ALA A 194 -26.95 -11.34 -1.24
N ARG A 195 -25.80 -11.25 -1.93
CA ARG A 195 -24.48 -11.18 -1.27
C ARG A 195 -24.35 -9.95 -0.38
N LYS A 196 -24.78 -8.78 -0.87
CA LYS A 196 -24.77 -7.54 -0.08
C LYS A 196 -25.64 -7.65 1.17
N TYR A 197 -26.82 -8.27 1.09
CA TYR A 197 -27.67 -8.47 2.27
C TYR A 197 -27.10 -9.50 3.26
N ALA A 198 -26.42 -10.54 2.77
CA ALA A 198 -25.70 -11.49 3.62
C ALA A 198 -24.58 -10.79 4.41
N ASP A 199 -23.78 -9.96 3.75
CA ASP A 199 -22.72 -9.18 4.38
C ASP A 199 -23.28 -8.20 5.44
N VAL A 200 -24.38 -7.52 5.12
CA VAL A 200 -25.06 -6.62 6.08
C VAL A 200 -25.57 -7.37 7.31
N ARG A 201 -26.07 -8.60 7.16
CA ARG A 201 -26.49 -9.43 8.31
C ARG A 201 -25.30 -9.86 9.15
N ALA A 202 -24.21 -10.30 8.52
CA ALA A 202 -22.98 -10.67 9.24
C ALA A 202 -22.38 -9.48 10.03
N LEU A 203 -22.53 -8.26 9.51
CA LEU A 203 -22.17 -7.04 10.26
C LEU A 203 -23.14 -6.69 11.39
N GLY A 204 -24.40 -7.15 11.32
CA GLY A 204 -25.36 -7.03 12.40
C GLY A 204 -24.95 -7.80 13.66
N ASP A 205 -24.37 -8.99 13.48
CA ASP A 205 -23.85 -9.81 14.58
C ASP A 205 -22.70 -9.13 15.34
N LEU A 206 -22.00 -8.18 14.68
CA LEU A 206 -20.92 -7.41 15.30
C LEU A 206 -21.45 -6.34 16.27
N ALA A 207 -22.68 -5.86 16.09
CA ALA A 207 -23.28 -4.87 16.99
C ALA A 207 -23.44 -5.43 18.41
N GLU A 208 -23.85 -6.69 18.53
CA GLU A 208 -23.98 -7.38 19.82
C GLU A 208 -22.62 -7.54 20.52
N ALA A 209 -21.56 -7.81 19.76
CA ALA A 209 -20.20 -7.87 20.31
C ALA A 209 -19.73 -6.51 20.84
N PHE A 210 -20.06 -5.41 20.16
CA PHE A 210 -19.75 -4.06 20.65
C PHE A 210 -20.54 -3.72 21.92
N GLU A 211 -21.83 -4.08 22.00
CA GLU A 211 -22.64 -3.89 23.22
C GLU A 211 -22.10 -4.70 24.42
N ASP A 212 -21.52 -5.88 24.20
CA ASP A 212 -20.86 -6.66 25.26
C ASP A 212 -19.53 -6.02 25.71
N ILE A 213 -18.76 -5.46 24.77
CA ILE A 213 -17.54 -4.71 25.08
C ILE A 213 -17.86 -3.47 25.91
N ASP A 214 -18.88 -2.70 25.53
CA ASP A 214 -19.30 -1.50 26.26
C ASP A 214 -19.75 -1.85 27.69
N ARG A 215 -20.56 -2.91 27.86
CA ARG A 215 -20.93 -3.40 29.20
C ARG A 215 -19.72 -3.79 30.05
N LYS A 216 -18.71 -4.43 29.45
CA LYS A 216 -17.46 -4.79 30.15
C LYS A 216 -16.65 -3.55 30.51
N ALA A 217 -16.60 -2.55 29.63
CA ALA A 217 -15.91 -1.30 29.89
C ALA A 217 -16.56 -0.55 31.07
N ASP A 218 -17.89 -0.44 31.10
CA ASP A 218 -18.65 0.17 32.20
C ASP A 218 -18.44 -0.57 33.52
N ALA A 219 -18.40 -1.90 33.49
CA ALA A 219 -18.15 -2.71 34.68
C ALA A 219 -16.73 -2.53 35.22
N ILE A 220 -15.73 -2.40 34.34
CA ILE A 220 -14.34 -2.12 34.73
C ILE A 220 -14.24 -0.72 35.33
N LEU A 221 -14.84 0.29 34.69
CA LEU A 221 -14.87 1.67 35.20
C LEU A 221 -15.49 1.73 36.59
N SER A 222 -16.69 1.16 36.76
CA SER A 222 -17.38 1.09 38.06
C SER A 222 -16.51 0.42 39.13
N ARG A 223 -15.85 -0.69 38.80
CA ARG A 223 -14.93 -1.37 39.72
C ARG A 223 -13.72 -0.52 40.07
N THR A 224 -13.16 0.25 39.13
CA THR A 224 -12.05 1.15 39.42
C THR A 224 -12.47 2.31 40.32
N GLU A 225 -13.66 2.87 40.13
CA GLU A 225 -14.23 3.91 41.00
C GLU A 225 -14.47 3.39 42.42
N GLU A 226 -15.03 2.18 42.56
CA GLU A 226 -15.20 1.52 43.87
C GLU A 226 -13.86 1.32 44.60
N LEU A 227 -12.82 0.88 43.89
CA LEU A 227 -11.49 0.69 44.46
C LEU A 227 -10.85 2.02 44.87
N LEU A 228 -11.00 3.07 44.06
CA LEU A 228 -10.51 4.41 44.40
C LEU A 228 -11.23 5.01 45.62
N ALA A 229 -12.55 4.78 45.72
CA ALA A 229 -13.33 5.16 46.90
C ALA A 229 -12.90 4.40 48.16
N GLN A 230 -12.60 3.10 48.05
CA GLN A 230 -12.09 2.29 49.16
C GLN A 230 -10.69 2.72 49.64
N MET A 231 -9.86 3.26 48.74
CA MET A 231 -8.53 3.78 49.08
C MET A 231 -8.54 5.25 49.54
N GLY A 232 -9.70 5.90 49.61
CA GLY A 232 -9.83 7.30 50.07
C GLY A 232 -9.28 8.33 49.10
N MET A 233 -9.24 8.04 47.79
CA MET A 233 -8.75 8.93 46.74
C MET A 233 -9.86 9.45 45.80
N ALA A 234 -11.10 9.52 46.30
CA ALA A 234 -12.23 10.13 45.59
C ALA A 234 -12.41 11.61 45.97
#